data_AF-A0A9E3LJS7-F1
#
_entry.id   AF-A0A9E3LJS7-F1
#
_cell.length_a   1.000
_cell.length_b   1.000
_cell.length_c   1.000
_cell.angle_alpha   90.00
_cell.angle_beta   90.00
_cell.angle_gamma   90.00
#
_symmetry.space_group_name_H-M   'P 1'
#
loop_
_entity.id
_entity.type
_entity.pdbx_description
1 polymer ?
#
loop_
_entity_poly.entity_id
_entity_poly.type
_entity_poly.pdbx_seq_one_letter_code
_entity_poly.pdbx_strand_id
1 'polypeptide(L)'
;MDETTTTPTTAGPPAAPPVAPSPAQETLPFDAALDDPIPFALTARARRVIAPDSLPRLTLLDEPATAEPEDPADTRPARARALRHAGVDVDQIADELDVDELVVRAWVDDITPVRSAERRLRSVPGGPRPEAQQRARVEARRRRAEEAFSATRDAAARAAADRIAGDPAFVSGLGLVTGVADVTPHGIVVTTRDLAIARAALRWLTSTVEIEPDRVRVLLRLAPQVAADVTVHAWHRATGLAKERFTTARWRQAPTADAVEAMVRIADPRVAGALAGWRDALLGSFDTGAGEDVEHAW
;
A
#
# COMPACT_ATOMS: atom_id res chain seq x y z
N MET A 1 48.75 32.82 49.79
CA MET A 1 47.77 33.00 48.70
C MET A 1 46.88 31.78 48.77
N ASP A 2 45.78 31.91 49.50
CA ASP A 2 44.86 30.83 49.83
C ASP A 2 43.80 30.69 48.73
N GLU A 3 43.73 29.51 48.12
CA GLU A 3 42.69 29.15 47.16
C GLU A 3 41.57 28.40 47.90
N THR A 4 40.48 29.11 48.15
CA THR A 4 39.23 28.58 48.69
C THR A 4 38.47 27.82 47.60
N THR A 5 38.39 26.50 47.74
CA THR A 5 37.60 25.62 46.87
C THR A 5 36.14 25.64 47.34
N THR A 6 35.24 26.18 46.51
CA THR A 6 33.78 26.18 46.75
C THR A 6 33.12 25.08 45.92
N THR A 7 32.61 24.03 46.56
CA THR A 7 31.78 22.99 45.93
C THR A 7 30.35 23.47 45.70
N PRO A 8 29.74 23.22 44.53
CA PRO A 8 28.35 23.58 44.27
C PRO A 8 27.37 22.58 44.89
N THR A 9 26.47 23.10 45.73
CA THR A 9 25.32 22.39 46.29
C THR A 9 24.26 22.14 45.22
N THR A 10 24.03 20.86 44.88
CA THR A 10 22.94 20.43 44.01
C THR A 10 21.60 20.51 44.74
N ALA A 11 20.72 21.41 44.30
CA ALA A 11 19.35 21.50 44.78
C ALA A 11 18.55 20.27 44.31
N GLY A 12 18.02 19.51 45.27
CA GLY A 12 17.15 18.36 45.01
C GLY A 12 15.81 18.78 44.38
N PRO A 13 15.20 17.92 43.55
CA PRO A 13 13.95 18.23 42.85
C PRO A 13 12.79 18.46 43.84
N PRO A 14 11.86 19.38 43.51
CA PRO A 14 10.74 19.71 44.37
C PRO A 14 9.79 18.51 44.56
N ALA A 15 9.37 18.30 45.81
CA ALA A 15 8.45 17.25 46.19
C ALA A 15 7.11 17.37 45.42
N ALA A 16 6.66 16.26 44.84
CA ALA A 16 5.40 16.20 44.12
C ALA A 16 4.21 16.48 45.07
N PRO A 17 3.20 17.25 44.61
CA PRO A 17 2.03 17.55 45.42
C PRO A 17 1.22 16.28 45.72
N PRO A 18 0.53 16.22 46.88
CA PRO A 18 -0.26 15.07 47.28
C PRO A 18 -1.40 14.81 46.29
N VAL A 19 -1.42 13.61 45.71
CA VAL A 19 -2.48 13.15 44.82
C VAL A 19 -3.76 12.97 45.65
N ALA A 20 -4.79 13.74 45.32
CA ALA A 20 -6.11 13.59 45.93
C ALA A 20 -6.69 12.19 45.65
N PRO A 21 -7.36 11.55 46.62
CA PRO A 21 -7.94 10.23 46.44
C PRO A 21 -8.98 10.26 45.31
N SER A 22 -8.82 9.38 44.31
CA SER A 22 -9.81 9.21 43.25
C SER A 22 -11.16 8.83 43.86
N PRO A 23 -12.27 9.47 43.44
CA PRO A 23 -13.60 9.10 43.92
C PRO A 23 -13.87 7.64 43.53
N ALA A 24 -14.43 6.88 44.46
CA ALA A 24 -14.82 5.49 44.24
C ALA A 24 -15.79 5.44 43.05
N GLN A 25 -15.42 4.74 41.99
CA GLN A 25 -16.32 4.46 40.87
C GLN A 25 -17.44 3.56 41.37
N GLU A 26 -18.68 4.05 41.33
CA GLU A 26 -19.87 3.21 41.50
C GLU A 26 -19.91 2.18 40.38
N THR A 27 -19.83 0.91 40.75
CA THR A 27 -20.04 -0.23 39.85
C THR A 27 -21.44 -0.15 39.25
N LEU A 28 -21.52 0.09 37.95
CA LEU A 28 -22.79 0.13 37.22
C LEU A 28 -23.35 -1.29 37.07
N PRO A 29 -24.69 -1.47 37.13
CA PRO A 29 -25.35 -2.79 37.18
C PRO A 29 -25.25 -3.63 35.89
N PHE A 30 -24.50 -3.18 34.88
CA PHE A 30 -24.33 -3.86 33.59
C PHE A 30 -22.93 -4.42 33.34
N ASP A 31 -21.96 -4.17 34.22
CA ASP A 31 -20.58 -4.68 34.04
C ASP A 31 -20.43 -6.18 34.39
N ALA A 32 -21.37 -6.79 35.10
CA ALA A 32 -21.24 -8.18 35.54
C ALA A 32 -21.75 -9.23 34.53
N ALA A 33 -22.45 -8.83 33.46
CA ALA A 33 -23.14 -9.76 32.55
C ALA A 33 -22.62 -9.77 31.10
N LEU A 34 -21.59 -8.99 30.78
CA LEU A 34 -21.01 -8.90 29.43
C LEU A 34 -19.78 -9.80 29.20
N ASP A 35 -19.24 -10.40 30.26
CA ASP A 35 -18.14 -11.37 30.19
C ASP A 35 -18.60 -12.83 30.05
N ASP A 36 -19.91 -13.08 29.95
CA ASP A 36 -20.40 -14.41 29.60
C ASP A 36 -20.09 -14.70 28.11
N PRO A 37 -19.34 -15.76 27.79
CA PRO A 37 -19.02 -16.09 26.42
C PRO A 37 -20.32 -16.37 25.66
N ILE A 38 -20.64 -15.53 24.68
CA ILE A 38 -21.78 -15.76 23.77
C ILE A 38 -21.57 -17.14 23.13
N PRO A 39 -22.44 -18.13 23.40
CA PRO A 39 -22.23 -19.47 22.87
C PRO A 39 -22.32 -19.41 21.33
N PHE A 40 -21.24 -19.85 20.66
CA PHE A 40 -21.07 -19.89 19.20
C PHE A 40 -22.27 -20.48 18.42
N ALA A 41 -23.12 -21.27 19.08
CA ALA A 41 -24.33 -21.85 18.50
C ALA A 41 -25.38 -20.78 18.08
N LEU A 42 -25.43 -19.62 18.76
CA LEU A 42 -26.42 -18.57 18.47
C LEU A 42 -26.08 -17.76 17.21
N THR A 43 -24.81 -17.54 16.90
CA THR A 43 -24.40 -16.81 15.67
C THR A 43 -24.50 -17.67 14.41
N ALA A 44 -24.32 -18.99 14.52
CA ALA A 44 -24.47 -19.92 13.39
C ALA A 44 -25.94 -20.13 12.99
N ARG A 45 -26.87 -20.21 13.95
CA ARG A 45 -28.30 -20.43 13.66
C ARG A 45 -28.97 -19.18 13.07
N ALA A 46 -28.59 -17.99 13.53
CA ALA A 46 -29.09 -16.72 12.98
C ALA A 46 -28.64 -16.50 11.52
N ARG A 47 -27.44 -16.93 11.14
CA ARG A 47 -26.94 -16.80 9.75
C ARG A 47 -27.60 -17.76 8.75
N ARG A 48 -28.12 -18.92 9.19
CA ARG A 48 -28.84 -19.87 8.32
C ARG A 48 -30.22 -19.39 7.86
N VAL A 49 -30.84 -18.46 8.58
CA VAL A 49 -32.19 -17.97 8.25
C VAL A 49 -32.16 -16.84 7.22
N ILE A 50 -31.06 -16.08 7.16
CA ILE A 50 -31.02 -14.82 6.38
C ILE A 50 -30.57 -15.04 4.93
N ALA A 51 -29.85 -16.12 4.61
CA ALA A 51 -29.46 -16.43 3.22
C ALA A 51 -29.13 -17.92 3.01
N PRO A 52 -30.13 -18.79 2.77
CA PRO A 52 -29.92 -20.23 2.62
C PRO A 52 -29.10 -20.60 1.37
N ASP A 53 -29.16 -19.80 0.32
CA ASP A 53 -28.59 -20.15 -1.00
C ASP A 53 -27.24 -19.49 -1.32
N SER A 54 -26.67 -18.69 -0.40
CA SER A 54 -25.44 -17.92 -0.65
C SER A 54 -24.20 -18.42 0.11
N LEU A 55 -24.33 -19.51 0.86
CA LEU A 55 -23.19 -20.08 1.58
C LEU A 55 -22.34 -20.93 0.63
N PRO A 56 -21.04 -20.64 0.47
CA PRO A 56 -20.14 -21.55 -0.23
C PRO A 56 -20.18 -22.90 0.49
N ARG A 57 -20.27 -24.01 -0.28
CA ARG A 57 -20.15 -25.36 0.28
C ARG A 57 -18.80 -25.43 0.99
N LEU A 58 -18.83 -25.40 2.32
CA LEU A 58 -17.68 -25.70 3.15
C LEU A 58 -17.33 -27.16 2.88
N THR A 59 -16.26 -27.36 2.13
CA THR A 59 -15.63 -28.67 2.01
C THR A 59 -14.81 -28.80 3.29
N LEU A 60 -15.18 -29.74 4.16
CA LEU A 60 -14.31 -30.13 5.26
C LEU A 60 -13.02 -30.64 4.60
N LEU A 61 -11.95 -29.86 4.73
CA LEU A 61 -10.60 -30.37 4.51
C LEU A 61 -10.39 -31.36 5.66
N ASP A 62 -10.63 -32.63 5.38
CA ASP A 62 -10.11 -33.70 6.21
C ASP A 62 -8.59 -33.57 6.18
N GLU A 63 -8.03 -33.49 7.38
CA GLU A 63 -6.61 -33.45 7.72
C GLU A 63 -5.95 -32.06 7.76
N PRO A 64 -5.43 -31.62 8.94
CA PRO A 64 -4.47 -30.53 8.96
C PRO A 64 -3.28 -30.94 8.09
N ALA A 65 -2.82 -30.04 7.22
CA ALA A 65 -1.56 -30.22 6.52
C ALA A 65 -0.51 -30.61 7.57
N THR A 66 -0.10 -31.87 7.53
CA THR A 66 0.92 -32.40 8.42
C THR A 66 2.18 -31.67 7.98
N ALA A 67 2.58 -30.65 8.74
CA ALA A 67 3.90 -30.08 8.59
C ALA A 67 4.86 -31.26 8.69
N GLU A 68 5.57 -31.56 7.60
CA GLU A 68 6.55 -32.65 7.62
C GLU A 68 7.47 -32.42 8.82
N PRO A 69 7.67 -33.43 9.68
CA PRO A 69 8.52 -33.27 10.84
C PRO A 69 9.90 -32.82 10.35
N GLU A 70 10.37 -31.67 10.86
CA GLU A 70 11.70 -31.15 10.59
C GLU A 70 12.72 -32.26 10.82
N ASP A 71 13.51 -32.58 9.80
CA ASP A 71 14.58 -33.58 9.93
C ASP A 71 15.56 -33.10 11.00
N PRO A 72 15.69 -33.80 12.15
CA PRO A 72 16.57 -33.37 13.24
C PRO A 72 18.05 -33.39 12.84
N ALA A 73 18.40 -33.93 11.67
CA ALA A 73 19.74 -33.88 11.10
C ALA A 73 20.01 -32.61 10.26
N ASP A 74 19.03 -31.72 10.05
CA ASP A 74 19.24 -30.50 9.28
C ASP A 74 20.12 -29.49 10.04
N THR A 75 21.39 -29.42 9.64
CA THR A 75 22.38 -28.49 10.21
C THR A 75 22.38 -27.13 9.53
N ARG A 76 21.60 -26.93 8.45
CA ARG A 76 21.54 -25.68 7.68
C ARG A 76 21.11 -24.47 8.52
N PRO A 77 20.11 -24.55 9.43
CA PRO A 77 19.74 -23.41 10.28
C PRO A 77 20.86 -22.98 11.25
N ALA A 78 21.64 -23.95 11.77
CA ALA A 78 22.77 -23.66 12.66
C ALA A 78 23.94 -23.06 11.87
N ARG A 79 24.21 -23.57 10.66
CA ARG A 79 25.24 -23.04 9.76
C ARG A 79 24.91 -21.64 9.26
N ALA A 80 23.64 -21.37 8.91
CA ALA A 80 23.16 -20.04 8.54
C ALA A 80 23.42 -19.01 9.66
N ARG A 81 23.11 -19.37 10.91
CA ARG A 81 23.38 -18.53 12.09
C ARG A 81 24.89 -18.29 12.29
N ALA A 82 25.72 -19.31 12.11
CA ALA A 82 27.18 -19.19 12.23
C ALA A 82 27.78 -18.27 11.15
N LEU A 83 27.38 -18.44 9.88
CA LEU A 83 27.81 -17.58 8.76
C LEU A 83 27.34 -16.13 8.97
N ARG A 84 26.13 -15.95 9.50
CA ARG A 84 25.64 -14.62 9.85
C ARG A 84 26.45 -13.96 10.95
N HIS A 85 26.82 -14.70 12.00
CA HIS A 85 27.72 -14.22 13.05
C HIS A 85 29.13 -13.88 12.52
N ALA A 86 29.56 -14.51 11.43
CA ALA A 86 30.81 -14.18 10.74
C ALA A 86 30.70 -12.96 9.79
N GLY A 87 29.51 -12.35 9.68
CA GLY A 87 29.29 -11.14 8.87
C GLY A 87 28.99 -11.40 7.39
N VAL A 88 28.68 -12.64 7.01
CA VAL A 88 28.23 -12.97 5.65
C VAL A 88 26.82 -12.42 5.42
N ASP A 89 26.57 -11.89 4.22
CA ASP A 89 25.26 -11.36 3.83
C ASP A 89 24.27 -12.49 3.49
N VAL A 90 22.97 -12.21 3.65
CA VAL A 90 21.89 -13.22 3.61
C VAL A 90 21.75 -13.87 2.23
N ASP A 91 21.98 -13.11 1.16
CA ASP A 91 22.00 -13.60 -0.22
C ASP A 91 23.13 -14.62 -0.43
N GLN A 92 24.33 -14.32 0.06
CA GLN A 92 25.48 -15.23 0.00
C GLN A 92 25.26 -16.50 0.83
N ILE A 93 24.59 -16.40 1.98
CA ILE A 93 24.22 -17.57 2.79
C ILE A 93 23.18 -18.44 2.07
N ALA A 94 22.22 -17.82 1.37
CA ALA A 94 21.21 -18.52 0.58
C ALA A 94 21.85 -19.31 -0.56
N ASP A 95 22.77 -18.70 -1.29
CA ASP A 95 23.55 -19.34 -2.35
C ASP A 95 24.46 -20.47 -1.81
N GLU A 96 25.11 -20.28 -0.64
CA GLU A 96 26.00 -21.28 -0.04
C GLU A 96 25.24 -22.51 0.50
N LEU A 97 24.01 -22.32 0.97
CA LEU A 97 23.19 -23.37 1.58
C LEU A 97 22.15 -23.97 0.61
N ASP A 98 22.09 -23.48 -0.64
CA ASP A 98 21.13 -23.85 -1.68
C ASP A 98 19.67 -23.80 -1.18
N VAL A 99 19.31 -22.66 -0.58
CA VAL A 99 17.98 -22.42 -0.02
C VAL A 99 17.50 -21.01 -0.37
N ASP A 100 16.18 -20.81 -0.35
CA ASP A 100 15.59 -19.49 -0.62
C ASP A 100 16.00 -18.45 0.44
N GLU A 101 16.25 -17.22 0.00
CA GLU A 101 16.65 -16.10 0.84
C GLU A 101 15.68 -15.87 2.03
N LEU A 102 14.37 -16.06 1.83
CA LEU A 102 13.36 -15.90 2.88
C LEU A 102 13.50 -16.95 3.98
N VAL A 103 13.89 -18.18 3.63
CA VAL A 103 14.11 -19.27 4.58
C VAL A 103 15.33 -18.96 5.44
N VAL A 104 16.41 -18.45 4.84
CA VAL A 104 17.59 -17.99 5.58
C VAL A 104 17.22 -16.86 6.52
N ARG A 105 16.46 -15.85 6.08
CA ARG A 105 15.99 -14.73 6.92
C ARG A 105 15.19 -15.21 8.14
N ALA A 106 14.38 -16.24 7.96
CA ALA A 106 13.64 -16.87 9.06
C ALA A 106 14.56 -17.59 10.05
N TRP A 107 15.60 -18.28 9.58
CA TRP A 107 16.56 -18.98 10.44
C TRP A 107 17.51 -18.07 11.22
N VAL A 108 17.92 -16.94 10.63
CA VAL A 108 18.85 -16.00 11.28
C VAL A 108 18.15 -14.96 12.16
N ASP A 109 16.83 -15.10 12.35
CA ASP A 109 16.00 -14.25 13.21
C ASP A 109 16.09 -12.74 12.85
N ASP A 110 16.37 -12.44 11.57
CA ASP A 110 16.44 -11.07 11.03
C ASP A 110 15.03 -10.55 10.63
N ILE A 111 13.97 -11.28 11.00
CA ILE A 111 12.59 -10.80 10.97
C ILE A 111 12.34 -9.93 12.20
N THR A 112 13.15 -8.88 12.36
CA THR A 112 12.84 -7.83 13.32
C THR A 112 11.74 -6.95 12.72
N PRO A 113 10.54 -6.83 13.34
CA PRO A 113 9.49 -5.96 12.83
C PRO A 113 9.90 -4.49 12.98
N VAL A 114 10.59 -3.93 11.96
CA VAL A 114 10.73 -2.52 11.51
C VAL A 114 10.69 -1.38 12.57
N ARG A 115 10.98 -1.61 13.85
CA ARG A 115 10.92 -0.58 14.91
C ARG A 115 12.22 -0.33 15.65
N SER A 116 13.29 -1.06 15.35
CA SER A 116 14.57 -0.97 16.07
C SER A 116 15.78 -0.60 15.21
N ALA A 117 15.58 -0.27 13.92
CA ALA A 117 16.65 0.16 13.02
C ALA A 117 17.25 1.55 13.39
N GLU A 118 16.52 2.37 14.14
CA GLU A 118 16.98 3.72 14.53
C GLU A 118 18.05 3.71 15.65
N ARG A 119 18.25 2.59 16.36
CA ARG A 119 19.14 2.57 17.54
C ARG A 119 20.54 1.99 17.29
N ARG A 120 20.78 1.29 16.16
CA ARG A 120 22.08 0.64 15.88
C ARG A 120 23.05 1.44 15.00
N LEU A 121 22.67 2.61 14.48
CA LEU A 121 23.54 3.45 13.65
C LEU A 121 24.51 4.37 14.43
N ARG A 122 24.57 4.28 15.76
CA ARG A 122 25.56 5.00 16.58
C ARG A 122 26.61 4.04 17.12
N SER A 123 27.62 3.69 16.32
CA SER A 123 28.99 3.37 16.78
C SER A 123 29.83 2.58 15.75
N VAL A 124 30.14 3.16 14.60
CA VAL A 124 31.38 2.80 13.88
C VAL A 124 32.03 4.10 13.39
N PRO A 125 33.14 4.55 13.99
CA PRO A 125 33.84 5.74 13.53
C PRO A 125 34.68 5.39 12.29
N GLY A 126 34.45 6.05 11.15
CA GLY A 126 35.43 6.13 10.06
C GLY A 126 34.96 5.83 8.64
N GLY A 127 33.75 5.32 8.40
CA GLY A 127 33.22 5.10 7.05
C GLY A 127 32.50 6.34 6.48
N PRO A 128 32.56 6.61 5.16
CA PRO A 128 31.68 7.61 4.53
C PRO A 128 30.22 7.25 4.87
N ARG A 129 29.47 8.22 5.43
CA ARG A 129 28.16 7.98 6.06
C ARG A 129 27.23 7.20 5.10
N PRO A 130 26.78 5.99 5.45
CA PRO A 130 25.95 5.15 4.57
C PRO A 130 24.64 5.84 4.15
N GLU A 131 24.14 6.77 4.96
CA GLU A 131 22.97 7.59 4.64
C GLU A 131 23.16 8.48 3.41
N ALA A 132 24.35 9.06 3.20
CA ALA A 132 24.61 9.96 2.07
C ALA A 132 24.65 9.18 0.74
N GLN A 133 25.26 7.99 0.74
CA GLN A 133 25.28 7.11 -0.43
C GLN A 133 23.89 6.58 -0.76
N GLN A 134 23.11 6.21 0.26
CA GLN A 134 21.73 5.75 0.06
C GLN A 134 20.85 6.86 -0.53
N ARG A 135 20.95 8.09 -0.02
CA ARG A 135 20.24 9.26 -0.58
C ARG A 135 20.63 9.50 -2.04
N ALA A 136 21.93 9.50 -2.35
CA ALA A 136 22.40 9.68 -3.72
C ALA A 136 21.87 8.60 -4.69
N ARG A 137 21.80 7.33 -4.26
CA ARG A 137 21.21 6.24 -5.05
C ARG A 137 19.71 6.44 -5.29
N VAL A 138 18.96 6.82 -4.26
CA VAL A 138 17.53 7.11 -4.37
C VAL A 138 17.27 8.28 -5.32
N GLU A 139 18.04 9.35 -5.20
CA GLU A 139 17.96 10.51 -6.09
C GLU A 139 18.31 10.17 -7.55
N ALA A 140 19.38 9.41 -7.77
CA ALA A 140 19.76 8.97 -9.11
C ALA A 140 18.67 8.10 -9.76
N ARG A 141 18.07 7.19 -8.99
CA ARG A 141 16.94 6.37 -9.44
C ARG A 141 15.72 7.23 -9.79
N ARG A 142 15.41 8.24 -8.95
CA ARG A 142 14.32 9.17 -9.19
C ARG A 142 14.52 9.97 -10.48
N ARG A 143 15.73 10.52 -10.71
CA ARG A 143 16.04 11.26 -11.94
C ARG A 143 15.88 10.40 -13.19
N ARG A 144 16.41 9.18 -13.18
CA ARG A 144 16.24 8.25 -14.32
C ARG A 144 14.78 7.92 -14.59
N ALA A 145 13.96 7.76 -13.54
CA ALA A 145 12.53 7.53 -13.69
C ALA A 145 11.83 8.74 -14.32
N GLU A 146 12.20 9.95 -13.91
CA GLU A 146 11.67 11.20 -14.48
C GLU A 146 12.04 11.38 -15.96
N GLU A 147 13.31 11.15 -16.31
CA GLU A 147 13.81 11.22 -17.69
C GLU A 147 13.10 10.20 -18.59
N ALA A 148 12.97 8.96 -18.13
CA ALA A 148 12.25 7.91 -18.86
C ALA A 148 10.75 8.24 -19.01
N PHE A 149 10.14 8.81 -17.98
CA PHE A 149 8.75 9.26 -18.00
C PHE A 149 8.55 10.38 -19.02
N SER A 150 9.39 11.42 -19.01
CA SER A 150 9.31 12.54 -19.97
C SER A 150 9.51 12.05 -21.41
N ALA A 151 10.51 11.20 -21.67
CA ALA A 151 10.75 10.68 -23.01
C ALA A 151 9.55 9.86 -23.53
N THR A 152 8.94 9.05 -22.66
CA THR A 152 7.74 8.26 -23.00
C THR A 152 6.53 9.18 -23.25
N ARG A 153 6.35 10.20 -22.42
CA ARG A 153 5.30 11.22 -22.53
C ARG A 153 5.37 11.95 -23.88
N ASP A 154 6.54 12.45 -24.25
CA ASP A 154 6.71 13.21 -25.50
C ASP A 154 6.54 12.32 -26.75
N ALA A 155 6.97 11.06 -26.68
CA ALA A 155 6.74 10.09 -27.74
C ALA A 155 5.24 9.76 -27.88
N ALA A 156 4.55 9.53 -26.76
CA ALA A 156 3.13 9.19 -26.75
C ALA A 156 2.23 10.35 -27.17
N ALA A 157 2.55 11.59 -26.79
CA ALA A 157 1.82 12.78 -27.23
C ALA A 157 1.81 12.90 -28.76
N ARG A 158 2.97 12.72 -29.40
CA ARG A 158 3.08 12.74 -30.88
C ARG A 158 2.30 11.60 -31.53
N ALA A 159 2.35 10.40 -30.95
CA ALA A 159 1.63 9.24 -31.48
C ALA A 159 0.11 9.30 -31.28
N ALA A 160 -0.38 10.11 -30.32
CA ALA A 160 -1.81 10.21 -30.03
C ALA A 160 -2.58 11.09 -31.01
N ALA A 161 -1.93 12.02 -31.72
CA ALA A 161 -2.62 12.98 -32.58
C ALA A 161 -3.56 12.31 -33.60
N ASP A 162 -3.05 11.32 -34.34
CA ASP A 162 -3.84 10.61 -35.35
C ASP A 162 -4.99 9.80 -34.72
N ARG A 163 -4.75 9.21 -33.53
CA ARG A 163 -5.77 8.45 -32.80
C ARG A 163 -6.87 9.34 -32.26
N ILE A 164 -6.54 10.54 -31.78
CA ILE A 164 -7.52 11.51 -31.27
C ILE A 164 -8.45 11.96 -32.40
N ALA A 165 -7.93 12.17 -33.61
CA ALA A 165 -8.74 12.55 -34.76
C ALA A 165 -9.62 11.40 -35.30
N GLY A 166 -9.12 10.16 -35.27
CA GLY A 166 -9.74 9.02 -35.93
C GLY A 166 -10.54 8.04 -35.06
N ASP A 167 -10.37 8.07 -33.73
CA ASP A 167 -10.93 7.06 -32.82
C ASP A 167 -11.75 7.69 -31.67
N PRO A 168 -13.08 7.86 -31.85
CA PRO A 168 -13.96 8.42 -30.82
C PRO A 168 -13.99 7.61 -29.52
N ALA A 169 -13.77 6.29 -29.58
CA ALA A 169 -13.77 5.43 -28.40
C ALA A 169 -12.50 5.66 -27.57
N PHE A 170 -11.36 5.86 -28.23
CA PHE A 170 -10.12 6.29 -27.60
C PHE A 170 -10.29 7.64 -26.90
N VAL A 171 -10.82 8.66 -27.60
CA VAL A 171 -11.03 10.00 -27.03
C VAL A 171 -11.95 9.96 -25.82
N SER A 172 -13.07 9.23 -25.91
CA SER A 172 -14.04 9.14 -24.82
C SER A 172 -13.44 8.49 -23.57
N GLY A 173 -12.69 7.40 -23.74
CA GLY A 173 -12.04 6.74 -22.61
C GLY A 173 -10.86 7.51 -22.05
N LEU A 174 -10.08 8.18 -22.91
CA LEU A 174 -9.01 9.08 -22.49
C LEU A 174 -9.57 10.26 -21.69
N GLY A 175 -10.70 10.84 -22.13
CA GLY A 175 -11.41 11.90 -21.42
C GLY A 175 -11.91 11.43 -20.05
N LEU A 176 -12.52 10.24 -19.98
CA LEU A 176 -12.93 9.63 -18.71
C LEU A 176 -11.74 9.50 -17.75
N VAL A 177 -10.66 8.85 -18.19
CA VAL A 177 -9.48 8.62 -17.34
C VAL A 177 -8.83 9.93 -16.93
N THR A 178 -8.70 10.89 -17.84
CA THR A 178 -8.13 12.21 -17.55
C THR A 178 -8.88 12.95 -16.44
N GLY A 179 -10.21 12.78 -16.37
CA GLY A 179 -11.04 13.41 -15.34
C GLY A 179 -10.93 12.79 -13.95
N VAL A 180 -10.43 11.56 -13.82
CA VAL A 180 -10.43 10.80 -12.55
C VAL A 180 -9.06 10.28 -12.12
N ALA A 181 -8.04 10.41 -12.97
CA ALA A 181 -6.73 9.84 -12.77
C ALA A 181 -5.66 10.91 -12.53
N ASP A 182 -4.89 10.71 -11.46
CA ASP A 182 -3.63 11.38 -11.24
C ASP A 182 -2.51 10.54 -11.86
N VAL A 183 -1.68 11.18 -12.68
CA VAL A 183 -0.57 10.53 -13.38
C VAL A 183 0.74 11.04 -12.81
N THR A 184 1.61 10.11 -12.41
CA THR A 184 2.93 10.40 -11.84
C THR A 184 3.99 9.58 -12.57
N PRO A 185 5.29 9.95 -12.45
CA PRO A 185 6.40 9.15 -12.98
C PRO A 185 6.45 7.70 -12.46
N HIS A 186 5.73 7.38 -11.39
CA HIS A 186 5.73 6.06 -10.77
C HIS A 186 4.48 5.23 -11.08
N GLY A 187 3.49 5.80 -11.78
CA GLY A 187 2.23 5.12 -12.07
C GLY A 187 1.03 6.05 -12.14
N ILE A 188 -0.13 5.42 -12.28
CA ILE A 188 -1.44 6.07 -12.36
C ILE A 188 -2.22 5.77 -11.09
N VAL A 189 -2.93 6.75 -10.56
CA VAL A 189 -3.87 6.59 -9.45
C VAL A 189 -5.24 7.10 -9.88
N VAL A 190 -6.21 6.21 -9.99
CA VAL A 190 -7.62 6.56 -10.22
C VAL A 190 -8.32 6.63 -8.87
N THR A 191 -8.91 7.77 -8.54
CA THR A 191 -9.66 7.96 -7.30
C THR A 191 -11.13 8.20 -7.60
N THR A 192 -12.02 7.37 -7.07
CA THR A 192 -13.47 7.52 -7.30
C THR A 192 -14.30 6.89 -6.19
N ARG A 193 -15.52 7.39 -6.00
CA ARG A 193 -16.55 6.77 -5.14
C ARG A 193 -17.55 5.93 -5.92
N ASP A 194 -17.48 5.98 -7.24
CA ASP A 194 -18.38 5.25 -8.13
C ASP A 194 -17.68 4.03 -8.72
N LEU A 195 -18.22 2.85 -8.40
CA LEU A 195 -17.75 1.56 -8.91
C LEU A 195 -17.85 1.46 -10.44
N ALA A 196 -18.87 2.06 -11.06
CA ALA A 196 -19.04 2.03 -12.51
C ALA A 196 -17.91 2.81 -13.21
N ILE A 197 -17.53 3.97 -12.66
CA ILE A 197 -16.40 4.78 -13.14
C ILE A 197 -15.09 4.00 -13.01
N ALA A 198 -14.81 3.42 -11.85
CA ALA A 198 -13.60 2.62 -11.64
C ALA A 198 -13.51 1.45 -12.63
N ARG A 199 -14.61 0.74 -12.83
CA ARG A 199 -14.69 -0.38 -13.78
C ARG A 199 -14.48 0.07 -15.22
N ALA A 200 -15.10 1.18 -15.63
CA ALA A 200 -14.95 1.71 -16.99
C ALA A 200 -13.51 2.17 -17.24
N ALA A 201 -12.91 2.90 -16.30
CA ALA A 201 -11.52 3.34 -16.37
C ALA A 201 -10.55 2.15 -16.46
N LEU A 202 -10.69 1.15 -15.57
CA LEU A 202 -9.86 -0.05 -15.59
C LEU A 202 -10.00 -0.85 -16.88
N ARG A 203 -11.22 -1.02 -17.38
CA ARG A 203 -11.48 -1.74 -18.63
C ARG A 203 -10.81 -1.03 -19.81
N TRP A 204 -10.98 0.29 -19.90
CA TRP A 204 -10.37 1.06 -20.98
C TRP A 204 -8.84 1.05 -20.90
N LEU A 205 -8.29 1.18 -19.69
CA LEU A 205 -6.84 1.14 -19.46
C LEU A 205 -6.25 -0.23 -19.83
N THR A 206 -6.90 -1.32 -19.42
CA THR A 206 -6.45 -2.69 -19.75
C THR A 206 -6.59 -3.01 -21.23
N SER A 207 -7.64 -2.54 -21.91
CA SER A 207 -7.83 -2.78 -23.35
C SER A 207 -6.94 -1.91 -24.24
N THR A 208 -6.52 -0.74 -23.76
CA THR A 208 -5.80 0.26 -24.58
C THR A 208 -4.30 0.24 -24.34
N VAL A 209 -3.84 -0.05 -23.11
CA VAL A 209 -2.42 0.05 -22.71
C VAL A 209 -1.83 -1.29 -22.28
N GLU A 210 -2.54 -2.40 -22.49
CA GLU A 210 -2.08 -3.77 -22.20
C GLU A 210 -1.45 -3.91 -20.79
N ILE A 211 -2.21 -3.52 -19.78
CA ILE A 211 -1.71 -3.49 -18.40
C ILE A 211 -1.74 -4.89 -17.81
N GLU A 212 -0.59 -5.35 -17.32
CA GLU A 212 -0.50 -6.60 -16.57
C GLU A 212 -1.37 -6.54 -15.30
N PRO A 213 -2.28 -7.49 -15.05
CA PRO A 213 -3.19 -7.45 -13.90
C PRO A 213 -2.48 -7.40 -12.54
N ASP A 214 -1.24 -7.87 -12.45
CA ASP A 214 -0.41 -7.87 -11.26
C ASP A 214 0.20 -6.50 -10.92
N ARG A 215 0.12 -5.53 -11.82
CA ARG A 215 0.51 -4.13 -11.59
C ARG A 215 -0.60 -3.30 -10.98
N VAL A 216 -1.82 -3.83 -10.96
CA VAL A 216 -3.01 -3.16 -10.44
C VAL A 216 -3.18 -3.48 -8.95
N ARG A 217 -3.34 -2.46 -8.12
CA ARG A 217 -3.69 -2.56 -6.70
C ARG A 217 -4.87 -1.65 -6.42
N VAL A 218 -5.77 -2.09 -5.56
CA VAL A 218 -6.95 -1.31 -5.18
C VAL A 218 -6.95 -1.12 -3.67
N LEU A 219 -6.94 0.13 -3.22
CA LEU A 219 -7.22 0.48 -1.84
C LEU A 219 -8.66 0.94 -1.73
N LEU A 220 -9.47 0.24 -0.94
CA LEU A 220 -10.84 0.63 -0.62
C LEU A 220 -10.87 1.31 0.74
N ARG A 221 -11.15 2.60 0.74
CA ARG A 221 -11.29 3.41 1.95
C ARG A 221 -12.78 3.48 2.32
N LEU A 222 -13.13 2.77 3.38
CA LEU A 222 -14.50 2.48 3.77
C LEU A 222 -14.93 3.31 4.99
N ALA A 223 -16.18 3.76 5.04
CA ALA A 223 -16.79 4.28 6.25
C ALA A 223 -16.84 3.19 7.35
N PRO A 224 -16.87 3.55 8.65
CA PRO A 224 -16.81 2.57 9.74
C PRO A 224 -17.88 1.48 9.70
N GLN A 225 -19.09 1.81 9.23
CA GLN A 225 -20.24 0.89 9.23
C GLN A 225 -20.29 -0.04 8.00
N VAL A 226 -19.49 0.23 6.98
CA VAL A 226 -19.51 -0.56 5.73
C VAL A 226 -18.85 -1.93 5.94
N ALA A 227 -19.49 -3.01 5.53
CA ALA A 227 -18.91 -4.35 5.64
C ALA A 227 -17.80 -4.56 4.60
N ALA A 228 -16.55 -4.68 5.06
CA ALA A 228 -15.37 -4.76 4.19
C ALA A 228 -15.42 -5.95 3.21
N ASP A 229 -15.77 -7.14 3.70
CA ASP A 229 -15.80 -8.36 2.88
C ASP A 229 -16.83 -8.27 1.75
N VAL A 230 -18.01 -7.70 2.04
CA VAL A 230 -19.09 -7.50 1.06
C VAL A 230 -18.64 -6.51 -0.01
N THR A 231 -18.03 -5.40 0.41
CA THR A 231 -17.51 -4.39 -0.52
C THR A 231 -16.39 -4.96 -1.39
N VAL A 232 -15.39 -5.62 -0.80
CA VAL A 232 -14.30 -6.26 -1.57
C VAL A 232 -14.84 -7.28 -2.55
N HIS A 233 -15.80 -8.12 -2.14
CA HIS A 233 -16.41 -9.10 -3.04
C HIS A 233 -17.15 -8.44 -4.22
N ALA A 234 -17.92 -7.37 -3.97
CA ALA A 234 -18.60 -6.61 -5.02
C ALA A 234 -17.61 -5.99 -6.01
N TRP A 235 -16.53 -5.40 -5.51
CA TRP A 235 -15.47 -4.80 -6.32
C TRP A 235 -14.69 -5.84 -7.14
N HIS A 236 -14.31 -6.96 -6.53
CA HIS A 236 -13.70 -8.11 -7.21
C HIS A 236 -14.58 -8.59 -8.37
N ARG A 237 -15.87 -8.84 -8.12
CA ARG A 237 -16.81 -9.32 -9.14
C ARG A 237 -16.99 -8.31 -10.28
N ALA A 238 -17.03 -7.02 -9.97
CA ALA A 238 -17.26 -5.98 -10.95
C ALA A 238 -16.03 -5.67 -11.82
N THR A 239 -14.83 -5.74 -11.25
CA THR A 239 -13.57 -5.39 -11.93
C THR A 239 -12.84 -6.59 -12.52
N GLY A 240 -13.10 -7.80 -12.03
CA GLY A 240 -12.37 -9.01 -12.44
C GLY A 240 -10.96 -9.14 -11.85
N LEU A 241 -10.54 -8.19 -11.01
CA LEU A 241 -9.25 -8.27 -10.31
C LEU A 241 -9.32 -9.31 -9.19
N ALA A 242 -8.22 -10.04 -8.97
CA ALA A 242 -8.12 -11.03 -7.90
C ALA A 242 -8.23 -10.37 -6.50
N LYS A 243 -8.76 -11.10 -5.51
CA LYS A 243 -9.09 -10.53 -4.18
C LYS A 243 -7.86 -10.01 -3.44
N GLU A 244 -6.71 -10.64 -3.66
CA GLU A 244 -5.42 -10.32 -3.05
C GLU A 244 -4.88 -8.95 -3.51
N ARG A 245 -5.49 -8.37 -4.56
CA ARG A 245 -5.17 -7.03 -5.05
C ARG A 245 -5.90 -5.92 -4.29
N PHE A 246 -6.86 -6.29 -3.43
CA PHE A 246 -7.65 -5.35 -2.65
C PHE A 246 -7.11 -5.24 -1.24
N THR A 247 -6.78 -4.02 -0.84
CA THR A 247 -6.52 -3.65 0.55
C THR A 247 -7.65 -2.77 1.04
N THR A 248 -8.04 -2.90 2.30
CA THR A 248 -9.07 -2.05 2.90
C THR A 248 -8.47 -1.12 3.96
N ALA A 249 -8.95 0.11 4.02
CA ALA A 249 -8.67 1.05 5.09
C ALA A 249 -9.98 1.69 5.58
N ARG A 250 -9.98 2.22 6.80
CA ARG A 250 -11.16 2.88 7.38
C ARG A 250 -10.97 4.39 7.43
N TRP A 251 -12.03 5.14 7.12
CA TRP A 251 -12.07 6.58 7.40
C TRP A 251 -12.14 6.81 8.91
N ARG A 252 -11.39 7.81 9.39
CA ARG A 252 -11.57 8.33 10.74
C ARG A 252 -12.88 9.10 10.89
N GLN A 253 -13.22 9.91 9.88
CA GLN A 253 -14.46 10.69 9.78
C GLN A 253 -14.97 10.63 8.35
N ALA A 254 -15.87 9.68 8.06
CA ALA A 254 -16.36 9.48 6.70
C ALA A 254 -17.32 10.60 6.26
N PRO A 255 -17.42 10.93 4.95
CA PRO A 255 -18.36 11.94 4.47
C PRO A 255 -19.83 11.50 4.65
N THR A 256 -20.09 10.20 4.52
CA THR A 256 -21.38 9.55 4.77
C THR A 256 -21.18 8.22 5.51
N ALA A 257 -22.22 7.69 6.14
CA ALA A 257 -22.15 6.44 6.90
C ALA A 257 -21.83 5.21 6.03
N ASP A 258 -22.16 5.29 4.73
CA ASP A 258 -22.00 4.26 3.71
C ASP A 258 -20.89 4.57 2.70
N ALA A 259 -20.07 5.60 2.94
CA ALA A 259 -19.07 6.05 2.00
C ALA A 259 -18.05 4.94 1.66
N VAL A 260 -17.84 4.74 0.36
CA VAL A 260 -16.78 3.90 -0.19
C VAL A 260 -16.00 4.74 -1.20
N GLU A 261 -14.70 4.82 -1.02
CA GLU A 261 -13.79 5.47 -1.96
C GLU A 261 -12.74 4.45 -2.39
N ALA A 262 -12.55 4.30 -3.68
CA ALA A 262 -11.54 3.44 -4.25
C ALA A 262 -10.39 4.26 -4.81
N MET A 263 -9.18 3.84 -4.46
CA MET A 263 -7.94 4.31 -5.06
C MET A 263 -7.32 3.14 -5.81
N VAL A 264 -7.43 3.16 -7.13
CA VAL A 264 -6.86 2.15 -8.02
C VAL A 264 -5.49 2.63 -8.47
N ARG A 265 -4.44 1.95 -8.02
CA ARG A 265 -3.06 2.25 -8.37
C ARG A 265 -2.55 1.27 -9.42
N ILE A 266 -1.94 1.79 -10.47
CA ILE A 266 -1.27 1.03 -11.52
C ILE A 266 0.21 1.41 -11.46
N ALA A 267 1.04 0.51 -10.95
CA ALA A 267 2.46 0.76 -10.73
C ALA A 267 3.31 0.44 -11.98
N ASP A 268 3.05 1.17 -13.06
CA ASP A 268 3.78 1.05 -14.32
C ASP A 268 4.17 2.45 -14.87
N PRO A 269 5.46 2.83 -14.80
CA PRO A 269 5.96 4.10 -15.32
C PRO A 269 5.77 4.30 -16.83
N ARG A 270 5.81 3.22 -17.63
CA ARG A 270 5.66 3.31 -19.09
C ARG A 270 4.22 3.65 -19.45
N VAL A 271 3.28 2.94 -18.84
CA VAL A 271 1.84 3.21 -18.98
C VAL A 271 1.51 4.62 -18.49
N ALA A 272 2.11 5.06 -17.38
CA ALA A 272 1.93 6.42 -16.88
C ALA A 272 2.46 7.48 -17.84
N GLY A 273 3.67 7.31 -18.39
CA GLY A 273 4.23 8.20 -19.40
C GLY A 273 3.36 8.27 -20.65
N ALA A 274 2.89 7.13 -21.14
CA ALA A 274 2.02 7.06 -22.31
C ALA A 274 0.70 7.82 -22.08
N LEU A 275 0.03 7.57 -20.96
CA LEU A 275 -1.22 8.25 -20.61
C LEU A 275 -1.02 9.77 -20.43
N ALA A 276 0.08 10.20 -19.81
CA ALA A 276 0.41 11.62 -19.69
C ALA A 276 0.58 12.28 -21.07
N GLY A 277 1.26 11.62 -22.00
CA GLY A 277 1.45 12.12 -23.35
C GLY A 277 0.13 12.23 -24.11
N TRP A 278 -0.72 11.21 -24.02
CA TRP A 278 -2.04 11.23 -24.64
C TRP A 278 -2.93 12.34 -24.06
N ARG A 279 -2.89 12.53 -22.74
CA ARG A 279 -3.58 13.63 -22.06
C ARG A 279 -3.11 14.99 -22.58
N ASP A 280 -1.81 15.20 -22.73
CA ASP A 280 -1.29 16.46 -23.28
C ASP A 280 -1.75 16.71 -24.70
N ALA A 281 -1.72 15.69 -25.56
CA ALA A 281 -2.21 15.80 -26.93
C ALA A 281 -3.70 16.15 -26.98
N LEU A 282 -4.51 15.50 -26.12
CA LEU A 282 -5.93 15.80 -26.01
C LEU A 282 -6.16 17.24 -25.55
N LEU A 283 -5.48 17.70 -24.51
CA LEU A 283 -5.66 19.05 -23.96
C LEU A 283 -5.09 20.13 -24.90
N GLY A 284 -3.94 19.88 -25.54
CA GLY A 284 -3.31 20.80 -26.48
C GLY A 284 -4.12 21.06 -27.76
N SER A 285 -4.92 20.08 -28.20
CA SER A 285 -5.82 20.27 -29.35
C SER A 285 -6.93 21.30 -29.11
N PHE A 286 -7.26 21.59 -27.84
CA PHE A 286 -8.26 22.62 -27.51
C PHE A 286 -7.66 24.04 -27.49
N ASP A 287 -6.36 24.18 -27.21
CA ASP A 287 -5.69 25.48 -27.17
C ASP A 287 -5.40 26.04 -28.57
N THR A 288 -5.23 25.18 -29.58
CA THR A 288 -4.88 25.63 -30.95
C THR A 288 -6.08 26.15 -31.74
N GLY A 289 -7.31 25.75 -31.40
CA GLY A 289 -8.52 26.15 -32.14
C GLY A 289 -9.18 27.46 -31.69
N ALA A 290 -8.76 28.06 -30.58
CA ALA A 290 -9.42 29.24 -30.01
C ALA A 290 -8.88 30.59 -30.55
N GLY A 291 -7.81 30.58 -31.36
CA GLY A 291 -7.07 31.80 -31.73
C GLY A 291 -7.19 32.28 -33.18
N GLU A 292 -7.53 31.44 -34.15
CA GLU A 292 -7.39 31.81 -35.58
C GLU A 292 -8.69 32.20 -36.31
N ASP A 293 -9.88 31.94 -35.77
CA ASP A 293 -11.15 32.13 -36.52
C ASP A 293 -11.96 33.41 -36.17
N VAL A 294 -11.43 34.34 -35.37
CA VAL A 294 -12.18 35.57 -34.99
C VAL A 294 -11.81 36.82 -35.80
N GLU A 295 -10.75 36.79 -36.61
CA GLU A 295 -10.23 38.01 -37.29
C GLU A 295 -10.80 38.31 -38.70
N HIS A 296 -11.75 37.52 -39.22
CA HIS A 296 -12.33 37.74 -40.55
C HIS A 296 -13.86 37.83 -40.61
N ALA A 297 -14.51 38.11 -39.49
CA ALA A 297 -15.97 38.31 -39.43
C ALA A 297 -16.38 39.72 -38.96
N TRP A 298 -15.68 40.78 -39.41
CA TRP A 298 -16.17 42.17 -39.37
C TRP A 298 -15.65 42.98 -40.55
#